data_AF-A0A438BLN6-F1
#
_entry.id   AF-A0A438BLN6-F1
#
_cell.length_a   1.000
_cell.length_b   1.000
_cell.length_c   1.000
_cell.angle_alpha   90.00
_cell.angle_beta   90.00
_cell.angle_gamma   90.00
#
_symmetry.space_group_name_H-M   'P 1'
#
loop_
_entity.id
_entity.type
_entity.pdbx_description
1 polymer ?
#
loop_
_entity_poly.entity_id
_entity_poly.type
_entity_poly.pdbx_seq_one_letter_code
_entity_poly.pdbx_strand_id
1 'polypeptide(L)'
;MTRKHMIIKNRSKGVKLPVKYNLDGIFIGESAVHLTSYLGVLARTMVPIRYKTWHVVPKQLKDKLWDSIETAFSLNHKSRRNCMLTMGKCFRSFKNLLTVKYILPFEDQPELLKRPPIQYTFIEDEDWTIFVKDRLSDNFKEYREIQKERRKRNIYNHHLSRKGYAGLEEEMMVASGSTETIDRSILWKKAREKKDGTFDEVAIPVIEKIVRQAIERSQENGRSVSRSNDILVEALGTPEYSGRVRAKGSTTHLANIFNSVADRAVRDFIAASKEEQEYFKQKC
;
A
#
# COMPACT_ATOMS: atom_id res chain seq x y z
N MET A 1 25.41 0.45 5.31
CA MET A 1 25.01 -0.98 5.44
C MET A 1 23.61 -1.15 4.85
N THR A 2 23.36 -2.09 3.93
CA THR A 2 22.00 -2.25 3.36
C THR A 2 21.07 -2.98 4.35
N ARG A 3 19.75 -2.72 4.26
CA ARG A 3 18.74 -3.34 5.15
C ARG A 3 18.83 -4.87 5.20
N LYS A 4 19.18 -5.51 4.06
CA LYS A 4 19.38 -6.96 3.95
C LYS A 4 20.57 -7.45 4.80
N HIS A 5 21.71 -6.76 4.74
CA HIS A 5 22.91 -7.15 5.51
C HIS A 5 22.67 -7.05 7.01
N MET A 6 21.95 -6.01 7.46
CA MET A 6 21.59 -5.85 8.87
C MET A 6 20.72 -7.02 9.36
N ILE A 7 19.67 -7.40 8.61
CA ILE A 7 18.78 -8.50 8.98
C ILE A 7 19.55 -9.83 9.03
N ILE A 8 20.42 -10.09 8.06
CA ILE A 8 21.25 -11.31 8.03
C ILE A 8 22.18 -11.35 9.26
N LYS A 9 22.84 -10.24 9.58
CA LYS A 9 23.73 -10.12 10.76
C LYS A 9 22.97 -10.29 12.08
N ASN A 10 21.75 -9.77 12.19
CA ASN A 10 20.95 -9.92 13.39
C ASN A 10 20.48 -11.37 13.57
N ARG A 11 20.05 -12.01 12.47
CA ARG A 11 19.67 -13.43 12.47
C ARG A 11 20.84 -14.34 12.87
N SER A 12 22.06 -14.08 12.39
CA SER A 12 23.24 -14.87 12.79
C SER A 12 23.60 -14.71 14.27
N LYS A 13 23.14 -13.63 14.91
CA LYS A 13 23.30 -13.36 16.34
C LYS A 13 22.08 -13.78 17.18
N GLY A 14 21.05 -14.39 16.58
CA GLY A 14 19.80 -14.73 17.25
C GLY A 14 18.94 -13.54 17.66
N VAL A 15 19.27 -12.33 17.20
CA VAL A 15 18.55 -11.09 17.56
C VAL A 15 17.38 -10.89 16.61
N LYS A 16 16.17 -10.81 17.18
CA LYS A 16 14.93 -10.51 16.44
C LYS A 16 14.58 -9.03 16.54
N LEU A 17 14.17 -8.42 15.43
CA LEU A 17 13.70 -7.03 15.42
C LEU A 17 12.25 -6.96 15.91
N PRO A 18 11.93 -6.20 16.98
CA PRO A 18 10.56 -6.01 17.41
C PRO A 18 9.81 -5.12 16.42
N VAL A 19 8.59 -5.53 16.06
CA VAL A 19 7.70 -4.77 15.18
C VAL A 19 6.62 -4.10 16.00
N LYS A 20 6.42 -2.80 15.77
CA LYS A 20 5.36 -2.00 16.40
C LYS A 20 4.08 -2.05 15.57
N TYR A 21 2.95 -1.82 16.23
CA TYR A 21 1.62 -1.86 15.63
C TYR A 21 0.85 -0.59 16.00
N ASN A 22 0.04 -0.09 15.07
CA ASN A 22 -1.00 0.88 15.40
C ASN A 22 -2.25 0.17 15.97
N LEU A 23 -3.28 0.94 16.34
CA LEU A 23 -4.55 0.42 16.88
C LEU A 23 -5.26 -0.57 15.93
N ASP A 24 -5.05 -0.43 14.62
CA ASP A 24 -5.59 -1.33 13.59
C ASP A 24 -4.78 -2.62 13.40
N GLY A 25 -3.70 -2.82 14.17
CA GLY A 25 -2.80 -3.97 14.01
C GLY A 25 -1.94 -3.91 12.74
N ILE A 26 -1.72 -2.71 12.19
CA ILE A 26 -0.85 -2.46 11.04
C ILE A 26 0.56 -2.14 11.53
N PHE A 27 1.57 -2.67 10.83
CA PHE A 27 2.98 -2.42 11.16
C PHE A 27 3.34 -0.94 10.99
N ILE A 28 3.99 -0.36 11.99
CA ILE A 28 4.45 1.04 12.01
C ILE A 28 5.93 1.15 12.43
N GLY A 29 6.52 2.33 12.20
CA GLY A 29 7.92 2.61 12.50
C GLY A 29 8.96 1.92 11.60
N GLU A 30 10.24 2.10 11.95
CA GLU A 30 11.38 1.67 11.11
C GLU A 30 11.44 0.14 10.91
N SER A 31 11.16 -0.65 11.96
CA SER A 31 11.08 -2.11 11.87
C SER A 31 10.06 -2.60 10.84
N ALA A 32 8.94 -1.90 10.66
CA ALA A 32 7.93 -2.24 9.65
C ALA A 32 8.47 -2.08 8.22
N VAL A 33 9.33 -1.07 8.01
CA VAL A 33 9.99 -0.83 6.73
C VAL A 33 11.03 -1.93 6.44
N HIS A 34 11.77 -2.38 7.46
CA HIS A 34 12.67 -3.53 7.36
C HIS A 34 11.91 -4.83 7.07
N LEU A 35 10.82 -5.08 7.80
CA LEU A 35 9.95 -6.24 7.59
C LEU A 35 9.44 -6.28 6.14
N THR A 36 8.82 -5.20 5.66
CA THR A 36 8.31 -5.13 4.28
C THR A 36 9.40 -5.38 3.23
N SER A 37 10.60 -4.85 3.47
CA SER A 37 11.75 -5.10 2.59
C SER A 37 12.16 -6.58 2.59
N TYR A 38 12.15 -7.22 3.77
CA TYR A 38 12.48 -8.63 3.93
C TYR A 38 11.45 -9.56 3.31
N LEU A 39 10.15 -9.29 3.53
CA LEU A 39 9.05 -10.00 2.87
C LEU A 39 9.21 -9.98 1.35
N GLY A 40 9.63 -8.84 0.78
CA GLY A 40 9.93 -8.72 -0.63
C GLY A 40 11.13 -9.54 -1.09
N VAL A 41 12.16 -9.72 -0.25
CA VAL A 41 13.28 -10.64 -0.55
C VAL A 41 12.77 -12.07 -0.59
N LEU A 42 12.09 -12.54 0.47
CA LEU A 42 11.57 -13.89 0.56
C LEU A 42 10.62 -14.22 -0.60
N ALA A 43 9.72 -13.30 -0.95
CA ALA A 43 8.78 -13.48 -2.04
C ALA A 43 9.46 -13.63 -3.42
N ARG A 44 10.67 -13.09 -3.59
CA ARG A 44 11.44 -13.20 -4.83
C ARG A 44 12.31 -14.43 -4.89
N THR A 45 12.97 -14.75 -3.77
CA THR A 45 14.03 -15.77 -3.75
C THR A 45 13.55 -17.15 -3.33
N MET A 46 12.38 -17.27 -2.68
CA MET A 46 11.87 -18.56 -2.19
C MET A 46 10.58 -19.01 -2.87
N VAL A 47 9.95 -18.16 -3.66
CA VAL A 47 8.68 -18.49 -4.32
C VAL A 47 8.91 -18.64 -5.82
N PRO A 48 8.85 -19.87 -6.36
CA PRO A 48 8.95 -20.16 -7.78
C PRO A 48 8.03 -19.28 -8.63
N ILE A 49 8.58 -18.66 -9.67
CA ILE A 49 7.82 -17.78 -10.57
C ILE A 49 6.80 -18.53 -11.43
N ARG A 50 6.95 -19.85 -11.58
CA ARG A 50 5.98 -20.73 -12.26
C ARG A 50 4.58 -20.68 -11.65
N TYR A 51 4.44 -20.38 -10.34
CA TYR A 51 3.12 -20.24 -9.74
C TYR A 51 2.41 -19.02 -10.32
N LYS A 52 1.29 -19.24 -11.01
CA LYS A 52 0.53 -18.18 -11.71
C LYS A 52 0.14 -17.05 -10.76
N THR A 53 -0.33 -17.40 -9.57
CA THR A 53 -0.89 -16.49 -8.57
C THR A 53 -0.45 -16.87 -7.16
N TRP A 54 -0.61 -15.96 -6.18
CA TRP A 54 -0.26 -16.25 -4.79
C TRP A 54 -1.15 -17.33 -4.15
N HIS A 55 -2.39 -17.47 -4.61
CA HIS A 55 -3.34 -18.41 -4.02
C HIS A 55 -2.93 -19.88 -4.27
N VAL A 56 -2.37 -20.19 -5.44
CA VAL A 56 -1.91 -21.55 -5.78
C VAL A 56 -0.56 -21.92 -5.16
N VAL A 57 0.14 -20.98 -4.51
CA VAL A 57 1.39 -21.28 -3.80
C VAL A 57 1.09 -22.26 -2.66
N PRO A 58 1.80 -23.42 -2.57
CA PRO A 58 1.53 -24.45 -1.59
C PRO A 58 1.59 -23.95 -0.15
N LYS A 59 0.76 -24.55 0.72
CA LYS A 59 0.70 -24.21 2.14
C LYS A 59 2.05 -24.45 2.82
N GLN A 60 2.70 -25.57 2.53
CA GLN A 60 4.00 -25.93 3.10
C GLN A 60 5.08 -24.88 2.77
N LEU A 61 5.02 -24.28 1.59
CA LEU A 61 5.93 -23.19 1.24
C LEU A 61 5.60 -21.91 2.01
N LYS A 62 4.31 -21.59 2.16
CA LYS A 62 3.86 -20.47 3.01
C LYS A 62 4.19 -20.66 4.49
N ASP A 63 4.23 -21.90 4.98
CA ASP A 63 4.70 -22.24 6.33
C ASP A 63 6.20 -21.94 6.46
N LYS A 64 7.05 -22.46 5.56
CA LYS A 64 8.51 -22.15 5.54
C LYS A 64 8.83 -20.66 5.45
N LEU A 65 8.04 -19.92 4.67
CA LEU A 65 8.15 -18.47 4.57
C LEU A 65 7.83 -17.79 5.90
N TRP A 66 6.81 -18.28 6.62
CA TRP A 66 6.46 -17.77 7.95
C TRP A 66 7.56 -18.04 8.97
N ASP A 67 8.09 -19.27 9.01
CA ASP A 67 9.20 -19.64 9.91
C ASP A 67 10.42 -18.73 9.68
N SER A 68 10.74 -18.44 8.41
CA SER A 68 11.82 -17.53 8.06
C SER A 68 11.59 -16.12 8.60
N ILE A 69 10.36 -15.63 8.60
CA ILE A 69 9.99 -14.32 9.17
C ILE A 69 10.16 -14.35 10.69
N GLU A 70 9.65 -15.37 11.38
CA GLU A 70 9.72 -15.50 12.84
C GLU A 70 11.15 -15.67 13.36
N THR A 71 12.10 -16.11 12.51
CA THR A 71 13.52 -16.13 12.88
C THR A 71 14.16 -14.74 12.89
N ALA A 72 13.62 -13.78 12.14
CA ALA A 72 14.21 -12.44 11.96
C ALA A 72 13.46 -11.33 12.71
N PHE A 73 12.17 -11.51 12.98
CA PHE A 73 11.30 -10.50 13.59
C PHE A 73 10.52 -11.08 14.77
N SER A 74 10.30 -10.25 15.79
CA SER A 74 9.34 -10.54 16.86
C SER A 74 7.98 -9.97 16.47
N LEU A 75 7.03 -10.86 16.16
CA LEU A 75 5.72 -10.54 15.59
C LEU A 75 4.59 -11.24 16.36
N ASN A 76 3.41 -10.64 16.37
CA ASN A 76 2.20 -11.34 16.79
C ASN A 76 1.78 -12.34 15.69
N HIS A 77 1.44 -13.57 16.05
CA HIS A 77 0.98 -14.60 15.10
C HIS A 77 -0.25 -14.17 14.27
N LYS A 78 -1.11 -13.29 14.81
CA LYS A 78 -2.23 -12.67 14.06
C LYS A 78 -1.76 -11.89 12.82
N SER A 79 -0.51 -11.45 12.80
CA SER A 79 0.11 -10.71 11.68
C SER A 79 0.42 -11.57 10.47
N ARG A 80 0.38 -12.91 10.61
CA ARG A 80 0.71 -13.86 9.55
C ARG A 80 -0.05 -13.57 8.27
N ARG A 81 -1.36 -13.30 8.37
CA ARG A 81 -2.21 -12.94 7.23
C ARG A 81 -1.69 -11.70 6.50
N ASN A 82 -1.34 -10.64 7.23
CA ASN A 82 -0.87 -9.38 6.65
C ASN A 82 0.50 -9.56 5.97
N CYS A 83 1.40 -10.34 6.56
CA CYS A 83 2.67 -10.71 5.94
C CYS A 83 2.46 -11.47 4.62
N MET A 84 1.57 -12.48 4.61
CA MET A 84 1.28 -13.27 3.40
C MET A 84 0.63 -12.42 2.29
N LEU A 85 -0.29 -11.51 2.64
CA LEU A 85 -0.87 -10.57 1.68
C LEU A 85 0.19 -9.65 1.07
N THR A 86 1.12 -9.17 1.90
CA THR A 86 2.21 -8.29 1.46
C THR A 86 3.17 -9.03 0.54
N MET A 87 3.57 -10.25 0.91
CA MET A 87 4.38 -11.11 0.05
C MET A 87 3.72 -11.40 -1.30
N GLY A 88 2.41 -11.69 -1.31
CA GLY A 88 1.68 -11.88 -2.56
C GLY A 88 1.68 -10.66 -3.49
N LYS A 89 1.71 -9.45 -2.93
CA LYS A 89 1.91 -8.22 -3.71
C LYS A 89 3.35 -8.11 -4.22
N CYS A 90 4.35 -8.33 -3.37
CA CYS A 90 5.75 -8.30 -3.75
C CYS A 90 6.06 -9.32 -4.87
N PHE A 91 5.53 -10.53 -4.76
CA PHE A 91 5.65 -11.58 -5.77
C PHE A 91 5.07 -11.14 -7.11
N ARG A 92 3.85 -10.58 -7.10
CA ARG A 92 3.22 -10.04 -8.32
C ARG A 92 4.03 -8.91 -8.94
N SER A 93 4.51 -7.96 -8.13
CA SER A 93 5.34 -6.86 -8.60
C SER A 93 6.66 -7.34 -9.21
N PHE A 94 7.26 -8.39 -8.63
CA PHE A 94 8.47 -9.00 -9.17
C PHE A 94 8.21 -9.68 -10.51
N LYS A 95 7.14 -10.48 -10.62
CA LYS A 95 6.75 -11.08 -11.91
C LYS A 95 6.51 -10.00 -12.97
N ASN A 96 5.84 -8.90 -12.63
CA ASN A 96 5.65 -7.77 -13.54
C ASN A 96 6.98 -7.13 -13.97
N LEU A 97 7.94 -6.96 -13.05
CA LEU A 97 9.28 -6.47 -13.36
C LEU A 97 9.97 -7.36 -14.39
N LEU A 98 9.95 -8.68 -14.17
CA LEU A 98 10.52 -9.67 -15.10
C LEU A 98 9.87 -9.55 -16.47
N THR A 99 8.53 -9.51 -16.52
CA THR A 99 7.78 -9.38 -17.76
C THR A 99 8.14 -8.12 -18.54
N VAL A 100 8.09 -6.95 -17.89
CA VAL A 100 8.24 -5.66 -18.58
C VAL A 100 9.68 -5.39 -18.98
N LYS A 101 10.67 -5.81 -18.18
CA LYS A 101 12.08 -5.49 -18.43
C LYS A 101 12.86 -6.56 -19.18
N TYR A 102 12.45 -7.82 -19.07
CA TYR A 102 13.27 -8.95 -19.50
C TYR A 102 12.54 -9.93 -20.43
N ILE A 103 11.23 -9.77 -20.65
CA ILE A 103 10.48 -10.63 -21.56
C ILE A 103 9.95 -9.83 -22.75
N LEU A 104 9.05 -8.88 -22.50
CA LEU A 104 8.38 -8.13 -23.57
C LEU A 104 9.33 -7.37 -24.51
N PRO A 105 10.44 -6.76 -24.04
CA PRO A 105 11.39 -6.09 -24.96
C PRO A 105 12.10 -7.05 -25.93
N PHE A 106 12.08 -8.35 -25.67
CA PHE A 106 12.80 -9.38 -26.43
C PHE A 106 11.85 -10.46 -26.95
N GLU A 107 10.55 -10.15 -27.06
CA GLU A 107 9.53 -11.09 -27.53
C GLU A 107 9.85 -11.68 -28.91
N ASP A 108 10.40 -10.87 -29.81
CA ASP A 108 10.81 -11.28 -31.16
C ASP A 108 12.20 -11.94 -31.21
N GLN A 109 12.88 -12.10 -30.07
CA GLN A 109 14.24 -12.63 -29.97
C GLN A 109 14.31 -13.81 -28.98
N PRO A 110 13.77 -14.99 -29.33
CA PRO A 110 13.66 -16.14 -28.42
C PRO A 110 14.99 -16.60 -27.82
N GLU A 111 16.09 -16.41 -28.54
CA GLU A 111 17.45 -16.72 -28.11
C GLU A 111 17.85 -16.00 -26.81
N LEU A 112 17.42 -14.73 -26.65
CA LEU A 112 17.68 -13.93 -25.45
C LEU A 112 16.81 -14.33 -24.25
N LEU A 113 15.77 -15.13 -24.48
CA LEU A 113 14.82 -15.57 -23.45
C LEU A 113 15.12 -16.99 -22.95
N LYS A 114 16.15 -17.66 -23.45
CA LYS A 114 16.50 -19.04 -23.06
C LYS A 114 16.89 -19.18 -21.59
N ARG A 115 17.41 -18.11 -20.98
CA ARG A 115 17.88 -18.11 -19.59
C ARG A 115 17.37 -16.90 -18.82
N PRO A 116 17.21 -17.02 -17.49
CA PRO A 116 16.85 -15.89 -16.66
C PRO A 116 17.94 -14.81 -16.66
N PRO A 117 17.60 -13.55 -16.36
CA PRO A 117 18.58 -12.48 -16.26
C PRO A 117 19.64 -12.79 -15.19
N ILE A 118 20.92 -12.51 -15.49
CA ILE A 118 22.09 -12.86 -14.65
C ILE A 118 21.95 -12.38 -13.20
N GLN A 119 21.28 -11.25 -12.96
CA GLN A 119 21.06 -10.71 -11.61
C GLN A 119 20.06 -11.52 -10.75
N TYR A 120 19.36 -12.48 -11.35
CA TYR A 120 18.36 -13.33 -10.69
C TYR A 120 18.74 -14.80 -10.76
N THR A 121 19.98 -15.13 -10.36
CA THR A 121 20.54 -16.50 -10.34
C THR A 121 19.75 -17.51 -9.51
N PHE A 122 18.85 -17.05 -8.65
CA PHE A 122 17.96 -17.90 -7.84
C PHE A 122 16.70 -18.37 -8.59
N ILE A 123 16.53 -17.96 -9.85
CA ILE A 123 15.45 -18.45 -10.72
C ILE A 123 15.99 -19.67 -11.47
N GLU A 124 15.34 -20.82 -11.29
CA GLU A 124 15.66 -22.04 -12.04
C GLU A 124 15.29 -21.89 -13.53
N ASP A 125 16.11 -22.46 -14.42
CA ASP A 125 15.90 -22.40 -15.88
C ASP A 125 14.53 -22.99 -16.31
N GLU A 126 14.08 -24.04 -15.63
CA GLU A 126 12.76 -24.66 -15.87
C GLU A 126 11.62 -23.69 -15.49
N ASP A 127 11.70 -23.07 -14.32
CA ASP A 127 10.71 -22.09 -13.86
C ASP A 127 10.66 -20.86 -14.77
N TRP A 128 11.83 -20.42 -15.25
CA TRP A 128 11.95 -19.33 -16.22
C TRP A 128 11.27 -19.68 -17.54
N THR A 129 11.54 -20.86 -18.09
CA THR A 129 10.96 -21.33 -19.35
C THR A 129 9.43 -21.39 -19.28
N ILE A 130 8.88 -21.98 -18.20
CA ILE A 130 7.43 -22.02 -17.96
C ILE A 130 6.85 -20.61 -17.86
N PHE A 131 7.54 -19.71 -17.17
CA PHE A 131 7.10 -18.34 -16.98
C PHE A 131 7.13 -17.52 -18.27
N VAL A 132 8.17 -17.61 -19.09
CA VAL A 132 8.25 -16.93 -20.40
C VAL A 132 7.10 -17.39 -21.29
N LYS A 133 6.86 -18.69 -21.40
CA LYS A 133 5.75 -19.26 -22.18
C LYS A 133 4.39 -18.71 -21.73
N ASP A 134 4.15 -18.62 -20.41
CA ASP A 134 2.94 -17.99 -19.85
C ASP A 134 2.82 -16.52 -20.27
N ARG A 135 3.91 -15.75 -20.21
CA ARG A 135 3.89 -14.31 -20.49
C ARG A 135 3.78 -13.94 -21.97
N LEU A 136 4.20 -14.81 -22.87
CA LEU A 136 4.05 -14.61 -24.31
C LEU A 136 2.71 -15.12 -24.86
N SER A 137 1.93 -15.84 -24.06
CA SER A 137 0.62 -16.34 -24.46
C SER A 137 -0.40 -15.22 -24.72
N ASP A 138 -1.30 -15.44 -25.67
CA ASP A 138 -2.37 -14.49 -26.02
C ASP A 138 -3.30 -14.22 -24.83
N ASN A 139 -3.63 -15.26 -24.05
CA ASN A 139 -4.40 -15.12 -22.82
C ASN A 139 -3.77 -14.13 -21.83
N PHE A 140 -2.43 -14.11 -21.72
CA PHE A 140 -1.75 -13.16 -20.85
C PHE A 140 -1.76 -11.75 -21.44
N LYS A 141 -1.57 -11.61 -22.75
CA LYS A 141 -1.61 -10.32 -23.45
C LYS A 141 -2.98 -9.66 -23.26
N GLU A 142 -4.06 -10.39 -23.50
CA GLU A 142 -5.44 -9.90 -23.29
C GLU A 142 -5.67 -9.51 -21.83
N TYR A 143 -5.33 -10.41 -20.89
CA TYR A 143 -5.45 -10.13 -19.46
C TYR A 143 -4.72 -8.84 -19.06
N ARG A 144 -3.52 -8.61 -19.60
CA ARG A 144 -2.69 -7.44 -19.32
C ARG A 144 -3.32 -6.16 -19.86
N GLU A 145 -3.86 -6.16 -21.07
CA GLU A 145 -4.54 -4.98 -21.63
C GLU A 145 -5.77 -4.60 -20.80
N ILE A 146 -6.58 -5.58 -20.38
CA ILE A 146 -7.70 -5.34 -19.47
C ILE A 146 -7.21 -4.70 -18.14
N GLN A 147 -6.10 -5.17 -17.57
CA GLN A 147 -5.56 -4.58 -16.34
C GLN A 147 -4.99 -3.17 -16.55
N LYS A 148 -4.40 -2.88 -17.71
CA LYS A 148 -3.94 -1.52 -18.05
C LYS A 148 -5.12 -0.55 -18.14
N GLU A 149 -6.19 -0.94 -18.83
CA GLU A 149 -7.40 -0.13 -18.91
C GLU A 149 -8.03 0.12 -17.54
N ARG A 150 -8.06 -0.91 -16.68
CA ARG A 150 -8.49 -0.74 -15.28
C ARG A 150 -7.59 0.22 -14.50
N ARG A 151 -6.27 0.15 -14.68
CA ARG A 151 -5.36 1.11 -14.05
C ARG A 151 -5.67 2.51 -14.56
N LYS A 152 -5.81 2.77 -15.87
CA LYS A 152 -6.07 4.12 -16.40
C LYS A 152 -7.23 4.85 -15.70
N ARG A 153 -8.26 4.12 -15.26
CA ARG A 153 -9.41 4.66 -14.49
C ARG A 153 -9.05 5.23 -13.11
N ASN A 154 -7.89 4.89 -12.54
CA ASN A 154 -7.43 5.47 -11.28
C ASN A 154 -6.77 6.84 -11.49
N ILE A 155 -7.55 7.90 -11.47
CA ILE A 155 -7.06 9.27 -11.73
C ILE A 155 -6.46 9.97 -10.49
N TYR A 156 -6.80 9.52 -9.28
CA TYR A 156 -6.37 10.15 -8.02
C TYR A 156 -5.17 9.44 -7.38
N ASN A 157 -4.00 9.56 -8.03
CA ASN A 157 -2.76 8.97 -7.51
C ASN A 157 -2.36 9.56 -6.17
N HIS A 158 -1.76 8.77 -5.29
CA HIS A 158 -1.23 9.26 -4.01
C HIS A 158 0.30 9.34 -4.03
N HIS A 159 0.89 10.15 -3.15
CA HIS A 159 2.32 10.41 -3.03
C HIS A 159 2.96 9.86 -1.74
N LEU A 160 2.27 8.96 -1.03
CA LEU A 160 2.69 8.37 0.27
C LEU A 160 3.92 7.47 0.26
N SER A 161 4.61 7.30 -0.86
CA SER A 161 5.83 6.48 -0.96
C SER A 161 5.66 5.09 -0.27
N ARG A 162 6.67 4.62 0.46
CA ARG A 162 6.69 3.32 1.15
C ARG A 162 5.99 3.30 2.51
N LYS A 163 5.73 4.47 3.12
CA LYS A 163 5.07 4.56 4.45
C LYS A 163 3.58 4.23 4.38
N GLY A 164 2.93 4.53 3.25
CA GLY A 164 1.49 4.32 3.08
C GLY A 164 0.66 5.16 4.04
N TYR A 165 -0.63 4.82 4.19
CA TYR A 165 -1.56 5.58 5.03
C TYR A 165 -1.28 5.43 6.52
N ALA A 166 -0.93 4.23 6.99
CA ALA A 166 -0.63 4.01 8.40
C ALA A 166 0.55 4.85 8.89
N GLY A 167 1.63 4.94 8.09
CA GLY A 167 2.75 5.81 8.42
C GLY A 167 2.45 7.29 8.25
N LEU A 168 1.57 7.67 7.31
CA LEU A 168 1.10 9.06 7.22
C LEU A 168 0.33 9.48 8.47
N GLU A 169 -0.60 8.63 8.91
CA GLU A 169 -1.41 8.89 10.09
C GLU A 169 -0.54 8.98 11.35
N GLU A 170 0.44 8.08 11.52
CA GLU A 170 1.42 8.15 12.61
C GLU A 170 2.20 9.47 12.61
N GLU A 171 2.74 9.89 11.47
CA GLU A 171 3.48 11.16 11.37
C GLU A 171 2.61 12.37 11.73
N MET A 172 1.36 12.38 11.26
CA MET A 172 0.44 13.48 11.54
C MET A 172 0.04 13.53 13.02
N MET A 173 -0.25 12.38 13.64
CA MET A 173 -0.58 12.30 15.08
C MET A 173 0.59 12.76 15.95
N VAL A 174 1.82 12.36 15.60
CA VAL A 174 3.03 12.79 16.30
C VAL A 174 3.23 14.31 16.14
N ALA A 175 3.05 14.84 14.94
CA ALA A 175 3.23 16.28 14.67
C ALA A 175 2.18 17.15 15.39
N SER A 176 0.93 16.68 15.52
CA SER A 176 -0.13 17.41 16.20
C SER A 176 -0.20 17.14 17.71
N GLY A 177 0.59 16.21 18.23
CA GLY A 177 0.48 15.74 19.62
C GLY A 177 -0.85 15.08 19.96
N SER A 178 -1.64 14.67 18.96
CA SER A 178 -2.98 14.09 19.17
C SER A 178 -2.90 12.57 19.31
N THR A 179 -3.71 12.02 20.22
CA THR A 179 -3.93 10.58 20.37
C THR A 179 -5.17 10.10 19.61
N GLU A 180 -5.91 11.01 18.99
CA GLU A 180 -7.14 10.71 18.24
C GLU A 180 -6.86 10.25 16.81
N THR A 181 -7.73 9.40 16.28
CA THR A 181 -7.64 8.92 14.89
C THR A 181 -7.92 10.05 13.92
N ILE A 182 -7.13 10.13 12.85
CA ILE A 182 -7.30 11.16 11.83
C ILE A 182 -8.40 10.75 10.86
N ASP A 183 -9.29 11.70 10.56
CA ASP A 183 -10.36 11.49 9.60
C ASP A 183 -9.79 11.10 8.23
N ARG A 184 -10.45 10.13 7.58
CA ARG A 184 -9.93 9.55 6.34
C ARG A 184 -10.00 10.51 5.15
N SER A 185 -10.86 11.52 5.18
CA SER A 185 -10.89 12.57 4.15
C SER A 185 -9.65 13.46 4.23
N ILE A 186 -9.18 13.77 5.45
CA ILE A 186 -7.93 14.49 5.72
C ILE A 186 -6.73 13.66 5.24
N LEU A 187 -6.68 12.37 5.60
CA LEU A 187 -5.65 11.46 5.11
C LEU A 187 -5.67 11.35 3.58
N TRP A 188 -6.85 11.33 2.97
CA TRP A 188 -6.99 11.29 1.51
C TRP A 188 -6.40 12.54 0.86
N LYS A 189 -6.72 13.74 1.38
CA LYS A 189 -6.17 15.04 0.93
C LYS A 189 -4.65 15.05 1.07
N LYS A 190 -4.12 14.84 2.29
CA LYS A 190 -2.67 14.87 2.56
C LYS A 190 -1.90 13.87 1.72
N ALA A 191 -2.49 12.72 1.40
CA ALA A 191 -1.89 11.73 0.53
C ALA A 191 -1.73 12.16 -0.93
N ARG A 192 -2.44 13.20 -1.39
CA ARG A 192 -2.36 13.76 -2.76
C ARG A 192 -1.53 15.03 -2.83
N GLU A 193 -1.03 15.50 -1.70
CA GLU A 193 -0.15 16.66 -1.64
C GLU A 193 1.22 16.30 -2.21
N LYS A 194 1.71 17.13 -3.13
CA LYS A 194 3.06 17.06 -3.68
C LYS A 194 4.06 17.68 -2.70
N LYS A 195 5.34 17.50 -2.98
CA LYS A 195 6.41 18.04 -2.11
C LYS A 195 6.43 19.56 -2.01
N ASP A 196 5.89 20.25 -3.02
CA ASP A 196 5.77 21.70 -3.09
C ASP A 196 4.43 22.22 -2.51
N GLY A 197 3.63 21.35 -1.90
CA GLY A 197 2.31 21.68 -1.35
C GLY A 197 1.18 21.72 -2.38
N THR A 198 1.45 21.49 -3.67
CA THR A 198 0.43 21.53 -4.71
C THR A 198 -0.29 20.19 -4.89
N PHE A 199 -1.39 20.19 -5.65
CA PHE A 199 -2.17 19.00 -5.96
C PHE A 199 -2.23 18.77 -7.48
N ASP A 200 -2.59 17.54 -7.90
CA ASP A 200 -2.96 17.31 -9.29
C ASP A 200 -4.30 17.97 -9.60
N GLU A 201 -4.43 18.64 -10.75
CA GLU A 201 -5.65 19.37 -11.16
C GLU A 201 -6.91 18.52 -11.03
N VAL A 202 -6.83 17.25 -11.43
CA VAL A 202 -7.95 16.31 -11.34
C VAL A 202 -8.46 16.12 -9.90
N ALA A 203 -7.60 16.24 -8.89
CA ALA A 203 -7.96 16.04 -7.48
C ALA A 203 -8.52 17.31 -6.81
N ILE A 204 -8.26 18.50 -7.36
CA ILE A 204 -8.63 19.80 -6.76
C ILE A 204 -10.15 19.88 -6.46
N PRO A 205 -11.08 19.55 -7.39
CA PRO A 205 -12.51 19.66 -7.11
C PRO A 205 -12.99 18.76 -5.97
N VAL A 206 -12.34 17.61 -5.77
CA VAL A 206 -12.65 16.70 -4.66
C VAL A 206 -12.13 17.28 -3.34
N ILE A 207 -10.93 17.86 -3.35
CA ILE A 207 -10.32 18.48 -2.18
C ILE A 207 -11.17 19.67 -1.71
N GLU A 208 -11.62 20.52 -2.63
CA GLU A 208 -12.51 21.65 -2.32
C GLU A 208 -13.80 21.19 -1.65
N LYS A 209 -14.43 20.12 -2.16
CA LYS A 209 -15.62 19.52 -1.53
C LYS A 209 -15.34 19.00 -0.13
N ILE A 210 -14.20 18.32 0.07
CA ILE A 210 -13.78 17.82 1.39
C ILE A 210 -13.63 18.99 2.37
N VAL A 211 -12.92 20.05 1.98
CA VAL A 211 -12.67 21.22 2.84
C VAL A 211 -13.98 21.92 3.18
N ARG A 212 -14.87 22.12 2.20
CA ARG A 212 -16.18 22.75 2.42
C ARG A 212 -17.02 21.96 3.43
N GLN A 213 -17.18 20.65 3.21
CA GLN A 213 -17.96 19.78 4.10
C GLN A 213 -17.35 19.68 5.51
N ALA A 214 -16.01 19.70 5.62
CA ALA A 214 -15.35 19.71 6.92
C ALA A 214 -15.65 21.00 7.71
N ILE A 215 -15.69 22.15 7.03
CA ILE A 215 -16.05 23.44 7.65
C ILE A 215 -17.52 23.43 8.09
N GLU A 216 -18.45 23.07 7.20
CA GLU A 216 -19.89 23.02 7.50
C GLU A 216 -20.17 22.15 8.74
N ARG A 217 -19.57 20.97 8.81
CA ARG A 217 -19.77 20.03 9.92
C ARG A 217 -19.12 20.46 11.24
N SER A 218 -18.12 21.33 11.20
CA SER A 218 -17.55 21.90 12.42
C SER A 218 -18.44 22.96 13.07
N GLN A 219 -19.35 23.54 12.29
CA GLN A 219 -20.32 24.53 12.76
C GLN A 219 -21.57 23.84 13.32
N GLU A 220 -21.87 22.61 12.89
CA GLU A 220 -22.93 21.76 13.43
C GLU A 220 -22.45 21.01 14.68
N ASN A 221 -22.62 21.60 15.86
CA ASN A 221 -22.33 20.93 17.14
C ASN A 221 -23.15 19.62 17.30
N GLY A 222 -22.46 18.47 17.38
CA GLY A 222 -22.94 17.32 18.15
C GLY A 222 -23.73 16.21 17.45
N ARG A 223 -23.58 15.97 16.14
CA ARG A 223 -24.14 14.75 15.50
C ARG A 223 -23.08 13.67 15.25
N SER A 224 -23.36 12.49 15.80
CA SER A 224 -22.65 11.23 15.53
C SER A 224 -22.36 11.01 14.04
N VAL A 225 -21.12 10.62 13.73
CA VAL A 225 -20.67 10.23 12.38
C VAL A 225 -21.32 8.90 12.02
N SER A 226 -22.53 8.95 11.44
CA SER A 226 -23.15 7.80 10.78
C SER A 226 -22.41 7.47 9.48
N ARG A 227 -22.53 6.22 9.00
CA ARG A 227 -22.09 5.77 7.67
C ARG A 227 -22.66 6.61 6.51
N SER A 228 -23.77 7.32 6.77
CA SER A 228 -24.40 8.29 5.85
C SER A 228 -23.69 9.65 5.81
N ASN A 229 -22.80 9.93 6.77
CA ASN A 229 -22.10 11.20 6.93
C ASN A 229 -20.60 11.01 6.68
N ASP A 230 -20.20 10.35 5.60
CA ASP A 230 -18.78 10.21 5.28
C ASP A 230 -18.34 11.24 4.24
N ILE A 231 -17.53 12.23 4.66
CA ILE A 231 -17.06 13.34 3.80
C ILE A 231 -16.39 12.81 2.53
N LEU A 232 -15.57 11.77 2.66
CA LEU A 232 -14.80 11.26 1.52
C LEU A 232 -15.69 10.58 0.47
N VAL A 233 -16.69 9.80 0.88
CA VAL A 233 -17.66 9.17 -0.01
C VAL A 233 -18.49 10.22 -0.74
N GLU A 234 -18.94 11.24 -0.01
CA GLU A 234 -19.74 12.33 -0.56
C GLU A 234 -18.93 13.16 -1.57
N ALA A 235 -17.71 13.56 -1.21
CA ALA A 235 -16.82 14.31 -2.09
C ALA A 235 -16.44 13.55 -3.37
N LEU A 236 -16.22 12.23 -3.26
CA LEU A 236 -15.90 11.36 -4.40
C LEU A 236 -17.13 10.95 -5.23
N GLY A 237 -18.35 11.24 -4.77
CA GLY A 237 -19.60 10.89 -5.45
C GLY A 237 -19.79 9.40 -5.72
N THR A 238 -19.09 8.54 -4.98
CA THR A 238 -19.08 7.08 -5.21
C THR A 238 -19.12 6.32 -3.90
N PRO A 239 -19.97 5.29 -3.76
CA PRO A 239 -20.07 4.50 -2.54
C PRO A 239 -18.76 3.77 -2.27
N GLU A 240 -18.52 3.43 -0.99
CA GLU A 240 -17.39 2.61 -0.62
C GLU A 240 -17.59 1.16 -1.06
N TYR A 241 -16.57 0.55 -1.66
CA TYR A 241 -16.64 -0.85 -2.08
C TYR A 241 -16.56 -1.79 -0.88
N SER A 242 -17.23 -2.95 -0.95
CA SER A 242 -17.12 -3.98 0.08
C SER A 242 -15.67 -4.49 0.22
N GLY A 243 -15.18 -4.55 1.46
CA GLY A 243 -13.89 -5.17 1.79
C GLY A 243 -12.62 -4.33 1.57
N ARG A 244 -12.71 -3.07 1.11
CA ARG A 244 -11.58 -2.12 1.11
C ARG A 244 -12.04 -0.75 1.54
N VAL A 245 -11.18 -0.04 2.27
CA VAL A 245 -11.49 1.32 2.71
C VAL A 245 -10.49 2.31 2.13
N ARG A 246 -11.00 3.25 1.34
CA ARG A 246 -10.23 4.38 0.81
C ARG A 246 -9.58 5.15 1.96
N ALA A 247 -8.33 5.54 1.72
CA ALA A 247 -7.48 6.30 2.64
C ALA A 247 -7.08 5.65 3.97
N LYS A 248 -7.30 4.33 4.14
CA LYS A 248 -6.82 3.57 5.33
C LYS A 248 -5.93 2.36 4.96
N GLY A 249 -5.64 2.17 3.68
CA GLY A 249 -4.78 1.09 3.20
C GLY A 249 -5.52 -0.24 3.01
N SER A 250 -4.79 -1.29 2.63
CA SER A 250 -5.39 -2.55 2.17
C SER A 250 -5.72 -3.57 3.27
N THR A 251 -5.34 -3.27 4.51
CA THR A 251 -5.46 -4.17 5.67
C THR A 251 -6.60 -3.78 6.60
N THR A 252 -7.19 -2.59 6.43
CA THR A 252 -8.29 -2.11 7.25
C THR A 252 -9.64 -2.47 6.64
N HIS A 253 -10.55 -2.98 7.47
CA HIS A 253 -11.89 -3.39 7.06
C HIS A 253 -12.92 -2.31 7.41
N LEU A 254 -13.99 -2.21 6.61
CA LEU A 254 -15.12 -1.27 6.83
C LEU A 254 -15.68 -1.33 8.25
N ALA A 255 -15.80 -2.54 8.80
CA ALA A 255 -16.33 -2.77 10.15
C ALA A 255 -15.46 -2.14 11.25
N ASN A 256 -14.16 -1.93 11.01
CA ASN A 256 -13.25 -1.34 12.00
C ASN A 256 -13.36 0.19 12.03
N ILE A 257 -13.85 0.81 10.95
CA ILE A 257 -13.89 2.28 10.79
C ILE A 257 -15.28 2.83 11.12
N PHE A 258 -16.34 2.09 10.78
CA PHE A 258 -17.71 2.56 10.97
C PHE A 258 -18.38 2.06 12.27
N ASN A 259 -17.70 1.22 13.07
CA ASN A 259 -18.16 0.81 14.39
C ASN A 259 -17.31 1.38 15.54
N SER A 260 -16.30 2.22 15.26
CA SER A 260 -15.57 2.96 16.28
C SER A 260 -16.15 4.36 16.42
N VAL A 261 -16.69 4.68 17.59
CA VAL A 261 -17.04 6.06 17.96
C VAL A 261 -15.72 6.80 18.16
N ALA A 262 -15.28 7.56 17.16
CA ALA A 262 -14.20 8.52 17.32
C ALA A 262 -14.63 9.82 16.66
N ASP A 263 -15.01 10.78 17.50
CA ASP A 263 -15.34 12.14 17.14
C ASP A 263 -14.30 13.06 17.82
N ARG A 264 -14.02 14.19 17.15
CA ARG A 264 -13.47 15.45 17.68
C ARG A 264 -11.99 15.84 17.46
N ALA A 265 -11.49 15.76 16.23
CA ALA A 265 -10.35 16.58 15.80
C ALA A 265 -10.57 17.27 14.43
N VAL A 266 -11.45 18.27 14.40
CA VAL A 266 -11.71 19.11 13.21
C VAL A 266 -11.07 20.51 13.34
N ARG A 267 -10.64 20.91 14.55
CA ARG A 267 -10.24 22.32 14.82
C ARG A 267 -8.91 22.72 14.20
N ASP A 268 -7.86 21.89 14.30
CA ASP A 268 -6.52 22.24 13.80
C ASP A 268 -6.44 22.16 12.27
N PHE A 269 -7.18 21.23 11.66
CA PHE A 269 -7.32 21.13 10.20
C PHE A 269 -8.06 22.35 9.62
N ILE A 270 -9.05 22.90 10.32
CA ILE A 270 -9.79 24.09 9.89
C ILE A 270 -8.93 25.35 9.95
N ALA A 271 -8.08 25.49 10.97
CA ALA A 271 -7.16 26.62 11.07
C ALA A 271 -6.22 26.67 9.85
N ALA A 272 -5.58 25.54 9.52
CA ALA A 272 -4.70 25.43 8.36
C ALA A 272 -5.45 25.55 7.01
N SER A 273 -6.68 25.04 6.91
CA SER A 273 -7.47 25.10 5.67
C SER A 273 -8.04 26.49 5.36
N LYS A 274 -8.19 27.36 6.36
CA LYS A 274 -8.59 28.77 6.16
C LYS A 274 -7.47 29.59 5.51
N GLU A 275 -6.23 29.39 5.96
CA GLU A 275 -5.04 30.02 5.35
C GLU A 275 -4.82 29.55 3.91
N GLU A 276 -5.04 28.25 3.63
CA GLU A 276 -4.95 27.71 2.27
C GLU A 276 -6.05 28.26 1.34
N GLN A 277 -7.29 28.46 1.83
CA GLN A 277 -8.34 29.10 1.03
C GLN A 277 -8.02 30.56 0.67
N GLU A 278 -7.38 31.32 1.56
CA GLU A 278 -6.90 32.67 1.25
C GLU A 278 -5.81 32.65 0.18
N TYR A 279 -4.90 31.67 0.22
CA TYR A 279 -3.88 31.48 -0.81
C TYR A 279 -4.48 31.17 -2.20
N PHE A 280 -5.47 30.28 -2.28
CA PHE A 280 -6.11 29.93 -3.56
C PHE A 280 -7.02 31.05 -4.10
N LYS A 281 -7.64 31.85 -3.23
CA LYS A 281 -8.42 33.04 -3.62
C LYS A 281 -7.56 34.18 -4.16
N GLN A 282 -6.29 34.29 -3.74
CA GLN A 282 -5.35 35.33 -4.22
C GLN A 282 -4.69 35.00 -5.57
N LYS A 283 -4.90 33.80 -6.12
CA LYS A 283 -4.32 33.33 -7.39
C LYS A 283 -5.33 33.23 -8.55
N CYS A 284 -6.57 33.68 -8.34
CA CYS A 284 -7.59 33.85 -9.40
C CYS A 284 -7.72 35.33 -9.77
#